data_AF-A0A6J4IK94-F1
#
_entry.id   AF-A0A6J4IK94-F1
#
_cell.length_a   1.000
_cell.length_b   1.000
_cell.length_c   1.000
_cell.angle_alpha   90.00
_cell.angle_beta   90.00
_cell.angle_gamma   90.00
#
_symmetry.space_group_name_H-M   'P 1'
#
loop_
_entity.id
_entity.type
_entity.pdbx_description
1 polymer ?
#
loop_
_entity_poly.entity_id
_entity_poly.type
_entity_poly.pdbx_seq_one_letter_code
_entity_poly.pdbx_strand_id
1 'polypeptide(L)'
;MEEKGLPPDLVRNAGVFYVCHRLSQMGWNALPSTRKAKGPNVVIDSKDEKRTRRLKVRSLSKRDPVPLGKDPNIDADWVVVCVGVREERPECFVLTPDEVSKLANRDKHGDNHWLEPPQYDTEEFAERWDRIGSGLA
;
A
#
# COMPACT_ATOMS: atom_id res chain seq x y z
N MET A 1 -17.19 11.16 23.60
CA MET A 1 -17.83 10.69 22.35
C MET A 1 -17.12 9.41 21.97
N GLU A 2 -17.84 8.29 21.83
CA GLU A 2 -17.24 7.11 21.19
C GLU A 2 -16.87 7.51 19.76
N GLU A 3 -15.58 7.45 19.45
CA GLU A 3 -15.10 7.68 18.10
C GLU A 3 -15.58 6.52 17.22
N LYS A 4 -16.61 6.75 16.42
CA LYS A 4 -17.00 5.80 15.38
C LYS A 4 -15.82 5.59 14.44
N GLY A 5 -15.43 4.33 14.22
CA GLY A 5 -14.40 3.98 13.26
C GLY A 5 -14.75 4.47 11.85
N LEU A 6 -13.73 4.81 11.06
CA LEU A 6 -13.94 5.18 9.66
C LEU A 6 -14.48 3.97 8.86
N PRO A 7 -15.41 4.19 7.92
CA PRO A 7 -15.83 3.14 7.01
C PRO A 7 -14.65 2.72 6.10
N PRO A 8 -14.63 1.47 5.59
CA PRO A 8 -13.46 0.90 4.91
C PRO A 8 -12.98 1.69 3.68
N ASP A 9 -13.89 2.34 2.96
CA ASP A 9 -13.56 3.18 1.81
C ASP A 9 -12.84 4.47 2.21
N LEU A 10 -13.19 5.07 3.36
CA LEU A 10 -12.48 6.23 3.91
C LEU A 10 -11.11 5.84 4.48
N VAL A 11 -10.99 4.67 5.13
CA VAL A 11 -9.69 4.10 5.55
C VAL A 11 -8.76 3.92 4.35
N ARG A 12 -9.29 3.33 3.27
CA ARG A 12 -8.57 3.18 2.00
C ARG A 12 -8.09 4.52 1.47
N ASN A 13 -9.00 5.49 1.35
CA ASN A 13 -8.69 6.80 0.81
C ASN A 13 -7.62 7.53 1.65
N ALA A 14 -7.75 7.53 2.98
CA ALA A 14 -6.77 8.14 3.88
C ALA A 14 -5.36 7.61 3.64
N GLY A 15 -5.19 6.27 3.58
CA GLY A 15 -3.88 5.68 3.30
C GLY A 15 -3.38 5.98 1.88
N VAL A 16 -4.24 5.96 0.87
CA VAL A 16 -3.86 6.31 -0.52
C VAL A 16 -3.33 7.75 -0.59
N PHE A 17 -4.04 8.71 0.00
CA PHE A 17 -3.62 10.11 0.00
C PHE A 17 -2.34 10.33 0.82
N TYR A 18 -2.19 9.62 1.95
CA TYR A 18 -0.95 9.66 2.73
C TYR A 18 0.25 9.14 1.91
N VAL A 19 0.10 8.00 1.23
CA VAL A 19 1.15 7.46 0.37
C VAL A 19 1.49 8.41 -0.78
N CYS A 20 0.49 9.02 -1.42
CA CYS A 20 0.74 10.06 -2.43
C CYS A 20 1.55 11.23 -1.85
N HIS A 21 1.18 11.73 -0.66
CA HIS A 21 1.91 12.80 0.01
C HIS A 21 3.39 12.43 0.23
N ARG A 22 3.67 11.24 0.77
CA ARG A 22 5.03 10.74 1.00
C ARG A 22 5.83 10.63 -0.30
N LEU A 23 5.25 10.07 -1.35
CA LEU A 23 5.91 9.94 -2.66
C LEU A 23 6.20 11.32 -3.29
N SER A 24 5.28 12.28 -3.15
CA SER A 24 5.48 13.65 -3.61
C SER A 24 6.63 14.35 -2.87
N GLN A 25 6.81 14.10 -1.57
CA GLN A 25 7.98 14.60 -0.83
C GLN A 25 9.31 14.04 -1.34
N MET A 26 9.29 12.91 -2.05
CA MET A 26 10.47 12.30 -2.69
C MET A 26 10.64 12.70 -4.17
N GLY A 27 9.81 13.63 -4.65
CA GLY A 27 9.86 14.20 -5.99
C GLY A 27 9.12 13.42 -7.06
N TRP A 28 8.27 12.46 -6.68
CA TRP A 28 7.38 11.78 -7.61
C TRP A 28 6.11 12.62 -7.85
N ASN A 29 5.63 12.69 -9.09
CA ASN A 29 4.29 13.20 -9.37
C ASN A 29 3.26 12.08 -9.08
N ALA A 30 2.64 12.11 -7.90
CA ALA A 30 1.77 11.02 -7.44
C ALA A 30 0.27 11.29 -7.67
N LEU A 31 -0.36 10.40 -8.45
CA LEU A 31 -1.76 10.50 -8.85
C LEU A 31 -2.57 9.34 -8.26
N PRO A 32 -3.54 9.61 -7.36
CA PRO A 32 -4.44 8.58 -6.85
C PRO A 32 -5.48 8.22 -7.91
N SER A 33 -5.84 6.93 -8.00
CA SER A 33 -6.94 6.49 -8.86
C SER A 33 -8.29 6.80 -8.21
N THR A 34 -9.24 7.35 -8.98
CA THR A 34 -10.56 7.75 -8.47
C THR A 34 -11.58 6.61 -8.37
N ARG A 35 -11.27 5.41 -8.89
CA ARG A 35 -12.17 4.24 -8.84
C ARG A 35 -11.65 3.17 -7.90
N LYS A 36 -12.56 2.36 -7.33
CA LYS A 36 -12.24 1.08 -6.66
C LYS A 36 -11.72 0.10 -7.72
N ALA A 37 -10.48 0.32 -8.18
CA ALA A 37 -9.85 -0.47 -9.22
C ALA A 37 -9.32 -1.79 -8.65
N LYS A 38 -9.45 -2.87 -9.44
CA LYS A 38 -8.77 -4.13 -9.15
C LYS A 38 -7.24 -3.97 -9.25
N GLY A 39 -6.78 -3.20 -10.24
CA GLY A 39 -5.36 -2.87 -10.46
C GLY A 39 -4.80 -1.78 -9.53
N PRO A 40 -3.76 -1.04 -9.95
CA PRO A 40 -3.08 -0.06 -9.11
C PRO A 40 -4.04 1.06 -8.71
N ASN A 41 -3.86 1.59 -7.51
CA ASN A 41 -4.65 2.70 -6.99
C ASN A 41 -3.83 3.99 -6.79
N VAL A 42 -2.53 3.94 -7.07
CA VAL A 42 -1.64 5.10 -7.21
C VAL A 42 -0.75 4.87 -8.43
N VAL A 43 -0.56 5.91 -9.23
CA VAL A 43 0.45 5.95 -10.28
C VAL A 43 1.39 7.10 -9.98
N ILE A 44 2.70 6.88 -10.15
CA ILE A 44 3.70 7.92 -9.98
C ILE A 44 4.54 8.07 -11.23
N ASP A 45 4.86 9.32 -11.57
CA ASP A 45 5.75 9.67 -12.67
C ASP A 45 6.97 10.44 -12.14
N SER A 46 8.15 10.19 -12.72
CA SER A 46 9.32 11.03 -12.47
C SER A 46 9.10 12.44 -12.97
N LYS A 47 9.89 13.40 -12.48
CA LYS A 47 9.78 14.81 -12.86
C LYS A 47 10.01 15.04 -14.36
N ASP A 48 10.82 14.20 -15.00
CA ASP A 48 11.05 14.24 -16.45
C ASP A 48 10.06 13.37 -17.25
N GLU A 49 9.08 12.77 -16.57
CA GLU A 49 8.01 11.93 -17.13
C GLU A 49 8.50 10.67 -17.87
N LYS A 50 9.77 10.27 -17.68
CA LYS A 50 10.34 9.08 -18.33
C LYS A 50 10.11 7.79 -17.57
N ARG A 51 9.83 7.88 -16.27
CA ARG A 51 9.67 6.72 -15.38
C ARG A 51 8.31 6.77 -14.74
N THR A 52 7.46 5.84 -15.13
CA THR A 52 6.16 5.59 -14.49
C THR A 52 6.25 4.36 -13.61
N ARG A 53 5.66 4.40 -12.42
CA ARG A 53 5.47 3.24 -11.54
C ARG A 53 4.03 3.17 -11.08
N ARG A 54 3.52 1.96 -10.95
CA ARG A 54 2.15 1.64 -10.54
C ARG A 54 2.20 1.03 -9.14
N LEU A 55 1.39 1.53 -8.22
CA LEU A 55 1.38 1.09 -6.83
C LEU A 55 0.00 0.61 -6.41
N LYS A 56 -0.01 -0.42 -5.57
CA LYS A 56 -1.19 -0.88 -4.84
C LYS A 56 -1.03 -0.55 -3.37
N VAL A 57 -1.78 0.43 -2.90
CA VAL A 57 -1.88 0.78 -1.47
C VAL A 57 -2.94 -0.08 -0.79
N ARG A 58 -2.57 -0.71 0.32
CA ARG A 58 -3.45 -1.46 1.24
C ARG A 58 -3.48 -0.73 2.58
N SER A 59 -4.59 -0.07 2.86
CA SER A 59 -4.73 0.79 4.04
C SER A 59 -5.47 0.09 5.17
N LEU A 60 -4.98 0.22 6.41
CA LEU A 60 -5.58 -0.34 7.63
C LEU A 60 -5.67 0.73 8.73
N SER A 61 -6.71 0.66 9.57
CA SER A 61 -6.83 1.56 10.72
C SER A 61 -5.86 1.25 11.86
N LYS A 62 -5.37 0.02 11.95
CA LYS A 62 -4.39 -0.46 12.93
C LYS A 62 -3.57 -1.59 12.31
N ARG A 63 -2.54 -2.09 13.01
CA ARG A 63 -1.82 -3.30 12.62
C ARG A 63 -2.77 -4.50 12.68
N ASP A 64 -3.07 -5.06 11.51
CA ASP A 64 -4.01 -6.18 11.32
C ASP A 64 -3.59 -6.98 10.08
N PRO A 65 -4.17 -8.19 9.87
CA PRO A 65 -4.00 -8.92 8.62
C PRO A 65 -4.45 -8.10 7.40
N VAL A 66 -3.64 -8.07 6.35
CA VAL A 66 -3.96 -7.38 5.08
C VAL A 66 -4.75 -8.33 4.18
N PRO A 67 -6.03 -8.06 3.86
CA PRO A 67 -6.80 -8.91 2.97
C PRO A 67 -6.31 -8.77 1.52
N LEU A 68 -5.91 -9.89 0.91
CA LEU A 68 -5.51 -9.96 -0.50
C LEU A 68 -6.66 -10.46 -1.39
N GLY A 69 -7.60 -11.21 -0.81
CA GLY A 69 -8.76 -11.75 -1.52
C GLY A 69 -8.45 -13.08 -2.18
N LYS A 70 -9.12 -13.41 -3.28
CA LYS A 70 -9.02 -14.74 -3.91
C LYS A 70 -7.72 -14.99 -4.68
N ASP A 71 -7.12 -13.93 -5.17
CA ASP A 71 -5.91 -13.98 -5.99
C ASP A 71 -4.86 -13.08 -5.33
N PRO A 72 -3.74 -13.64 -4.84
CA PRO A 72 -2.67 -12.85 -4.26
C PRO A 72 -1.85 -12.11 -5.32
N ASN A 73 -2.04 -12.41 -6.61
CA ASN A 73 -1.35 -11.69 -7.69
C ASN A 73 -1.87 -10.26 -7.79
N ILE A 74 -0.97 -9.31 -7.54
CA ILE A 74 -1.28 -7.88 -7.59
C ILE A 74 -0.67 -7.30 -8.87
N ASP A 75 -1.53 -6.81 -9.76
CA ASP A 75 -1.11 -6.02 -10.94
C ASP A 75 -0.69 -4.60 -10.51
N ALA A 76 0.54 -4.48 -10.06
CA ALA A 76 1.25 -3.24 -9.75
C ALA A 76 2.76 -3.51 -9.76
N ASP A 77 3.58 -2.47 -9.73
CA ASP A 77 5.03 -2.61 -9.62
C ASP A 77 5.46 -2.63 -8.13
N TRP A 78 4.66 -2.00 -7.26
CA TRP A 78 4.86 -1.98 -5.81
C TRP A 78 3.55 -2.17 -5.04
N VAL A 79 3.67 -2.69 -3.83
CA VAL A 79 2.60 -2.76 -2.83
C VAL A 79 3.04 -1.96 -1.62
N VAL A 80 2.17 -1.06 -1.14
CA VAL A 80 2.42 -0.30 0.09
C VAL A 80 1.32 -0.64 1.08
N VAL A 81 1.68 -1.29 2.19
CA VAL A 81 0.77 -1.47 3.32
C VAL A 81 0.88 -0.24 4.19
N CYS A 82 -0.22 0.48 4.41
CA CYS A 82 -0.27 1.71 5.21
C CYS A 82 -1.17 1.48 6.41
N VAL A 83 -0.61 1.42 7.61
CA VAL A 83 -1.33 1.13 8.85
C VAL A 83 -1.47 2.37 9.72
N GLY A 84 -2.48 2.40 10.58
CA GLY A 84 -2.68 3.53 11.49
C GLY A 84 -3.09 4.79 10.75
N VAL A 85 -3.91 4.70 9.69
CA VAL A 85 -4.25 5.86 8.83
C VAL A 85 -5.00 7.01 9.54
N ARG A 86 -5.37 6.82 10.81
CA ARG A 86 -6.00 7.84 11.67
C ARG A 86 -5.02 8.48 12.64
N GLU A 87 -3.86 7.86 12.82
CA GLU A 87 -2.80 8.38 13.66
C GLU A 87 -2.13 9.57 12.95
N GLU A 88 -1.50 10.46 13.72
CA GLU A 88 -0.73 11.58 13.17
C GLU A 88 0.41 11.10 12.27
N ARG A 89 0.92 9.89 12.54
CA ARG A 89 2.02 9.25 11.81
C ARG A 89 1.64 7.82 11.41
N PRO A 90 0.92 7.64 10.29
CA PRO A 90 0.74 6.33 9.69
C PRO A 90 2.09 5.71 9.34
N GLU A 91 2.18 4.39 9.46
CA GLU A 91 3.38 3.62 9.13
C GLU A 91 3.18 2.88 7.81
N CYS A 92 4.19 2.92 6.94
CA CYS A 92 4.15 2.32 5.62
C CYS A 92 5.20 1.23 5.47
N PHE A 93 4.78 0.11 4.89
CA PHE A 93 5.64 -1.02 4.55
C PHE A 93 5.64 -1.18 3.04
N VAL A 94 6.84 -1.12 2.45
CA VAL A 94 7.03 -1.13 1.00
C VAL A 94 7.47 -2.53 0.57
N LEU A 95 6.66 -3.19 -0.26
CA LEU A 95 6.88 -4.55 -0.76
C LEU A 95 6.74 -4.60 -2.29
N THR A 96 7.27 -5.65 -2.91
CA THR A 96 6.95 -6.04 -4.28
C THR A 96 5.75 -7.00 -4.31
N PRO A 97 5.02 -7.11 -5.45
CA PRO A 97 3.97 -8.12 -5.60
C PRO A 97 4.46 -9.55 -5.36
N ASP A 98 5.69 -9.88 -5.78
CA ASP A 98 6.29 -11.20 -5.59
C ASP A 98 6.54 -11.52 -4.11
N GLU A 99 7.02 -10.54 -3.34
CA GLU A 99 7.16 -10.68 -1.88
C GLU A 99 5.82 -10.89 -1.22
N VAL A 100 4.81 -10.12 -1.59
CA VAL A 100 3.44 -10.29 -1.07
C VAL A 100 2.91 -11.69 -1.38
N SER A 101 3.08 -12.17 -2.63
CA SER A 101 2.62 -13.49 -3.05
C SER A 101 3.32 -14.63 -2.30
N LYS A 102 4.64 -14.52 -2.08
CA LYS A 102 5.44 -15.51 -1.35
C LYS A 102 5.11 -15.56 0.14
N LEU A 103 4.82 -14.41 0.73
CA LEU A 103 4.55 -14.28 2.16
C LEU A 103 3.07 -14.53 2.50
N ALA A 104 2.16 -14.42 1.52
CA ALA A 104 0.73 -14.56 1.76
C ALA A 104 0.36 -15.92 2.39
N ASN A 105 -0.45 -15.86 3.43
CA ASN A 105 -1.20 -17.01 3.90
C ASN A 105 -2.39 -17.29 2.98
N ARG A 106 -2.86 -18.54 3.00
CA ARG A 106 -4.07 -18.98 2.31
C ARG A 106 -4.94 -19.79 3.25
N ASP A 107 -6.25 -19.64 3.12
CA ASP A 107 -7.23 -20.51 3.76
C ASP A 107 -6.94 -21.98 3.43
N LYS A 108 -6.93 -22.86 4.45
CA LYS A 108 -6.74 -24.32 4.24
C LYS A 108 -7.83 -24.95 3.37
N HIS A 109 -9.04 -24.38 3.40
CA HIS A 109 -10.23 -24.91 2.71
C HIS A 109 -10.92 -23.85 1.84
N GLY A 110 -10.28 -22.71 1.62
CA GLY A 110 -10.82 -21.58 0.88
C GLY A 110 -9.80 -20.99 -0.08
N ASP A 111 -10.22 -19.94 -0.78
CA ASP A 111 -9.37 -19.25 -1.74
C ASP A 111 -8.90 -17.89 -1.23
N ASN A 112 -9.25 -17.48 0.00
CA ASN A 112 -8.80 -16.19 0.50
C ASN A 112 -7.34 -16.24 0.91
N HIS A 113 -6.66 -15.16 0.58
CA HIS A 113 -5.29 -14.89 0.93
C HIS A 113 -5.20 -13.63 1.78
N TRP A 114 -4.23 -13.61 2.68
CA TRP A 114 -3.92 -12.45 3.50
C TRP A 114 -2.44 -12.41 3.89
N LEU A 115 -1.96 -11.23 4.29
CA LEU A 115 -0.63 -11.04 4.85
C LEU A 115 -0.77 -10.75 6.34
N GLU A 116 -0.15 -11.56 7.19
CA GLU A 116 -0.13 -11.38 8.65
C GLU A 116 0.83 -10.26 9.05
N PRO A 117 0.60 -9.55 10.17
CA PRO A 117 1.50 -8.49 10.63
C PRO A 117 2.98 -8.87 10.67
N PRO A 118 3.40 -10.03 11.23
CA PRO A 118 4.82 -10.39 11.25
C PRO A 118 5.46 -10.60 9.86
N GLN A 119 4.66 -10.67 8.80
CA GLN A 119 5.13 -10.86 7.43
C GLN A 119 5.37 -9.54 6.70
N TYR A 120 4.71 -8.44 7.10
CA TYR A 120 4.93 -7.12 6.50
C TYR A 120 5.54 -6.10 7.45
N ASP A 121 5.31 -6.24 8.75
CA ASP A 121 5.81 -5.37 9.81
C ASP A 121 7.20 -5.83 10.23
N THR A 122 8.16 -5.60 9.34
CA THR A 122 9.57 -5.97 9.53
C THR A 122 10.46 -4.79 9.12
N GLU A 123 11.67 -4.72 9.65
CA GLU A 123 12.67 -3.71 9.27
C GLU A 123 13.04 -3.76 7.77
N GLU A 124 12.82 -4.91 7.13
CA GLU A 124 13.02 -5.08 5.69
C GLU A 124 12.08 -4.22 4.85
N PHE A 125 10.88 -3.92 5.38
CA PHE A 125 9.82 -3.22 4.64
C PHE A 125 9.44 -1.88 5.26
N ALA A 126 9.60 -1.72 6.57
CA ALA A 126 9.18 -0.54 7.33
C ALA A 126 9.87 0.74 6.85
N GLU A 127 9.07 1.69 6.34
CA GLU A 127 9.50 2.98 5.81
C GLU A 127 10.60 2.89 4.73
N ARG A 128 10.75 1.74 4.08
CA ARG A 128 11.75 1.47 3.02
C ARG A 128 11.35 2.06 1.67
N TRP A 129 11.03 3.35 1.68
CA TRP A 129 10.69 4.13 0.48
C TRP A 129 11.83 4.22 -0.53
N ASP A 130 13.08 4.10 -0.06
CA ASP A 130 14.29 4.02 -0.89
C ASP A 130 14.21 2.93 -1.96
N ARG A 131 13.46 1.85 -1.70
CA ARG A 131 13.21 0.75 -2.66
C ARG A 131 12.51 1.23 -3.93
N ILE A 132 11.60 2.20 -3.81
CA ILE A 132 10.88 2.80 -4.95
C ILE A 132 11.80 3.78 -5.70
N GLY A 133 12.73 4.41 -4.99
CA GLY A 133 13.68 5.40 -5.51
C GLY A 133 13.14 6.84 -5.48
N SER A 134 13.88 7.77 -6.07
CA SER A 134 13.51 9.19 -6.17
C SER A 134 12.93 9.52 -7.55
N GLY A 135 11.91 10.39 -7.57
CA GLY A 135 11.33 10.94 -8.79
C GLY A 135 12.10 12.10 -9.41
N LEU A 136 13.15 12.60 -8.76
CA LEU A 136 13.95 13.74 -9.24
C LEU A 136 15.08 13.37 -10.22
N ALA A 137 15.53 12.11 -10.19
CA ALA A 137 16.68 11.61 -10.94
C ALA A 137 16.34 11.10 -12.34
#